data_AF-A0A8E2AVQ1-F1
#
_entry.id   AF-A0A8E2AVQ1-F1
#
_cell.length_a   1.000
_cell.length_b   1.000
_cell.length_c   1.000
_cell.angle_alpha   90.00
_cell.angle_beta   90.00
_cell.angle_gamma   90.00
#
_symmetry.space_group_name_H-M   'P 1'
#
loop_
_entity.id
_entity.type
_entity.pdbx_description
1 polymer ?
#
loop_
_entity_poly.entity_id
_entity_poly.type
_entity_poly.pdbx_seq_one_letter_code
_entity_poly.pdbx_strand_id
1 'polypeptide(L)' 'MIAPASRALPPELTDKILDYLHDDIASLKACSLACRVWLPSCRYHKFSYIHLSGPKKLERFT' A
#
# COMPACT_ATOMS: atom_id res chain seq x y z
N MET A 1 -24.43 -19.65 -7.88
CA MET A 1 -23.92 -18.56 -8.74
C MET A 1 -22.41 -18.58 -8.63
N ILE A 2 -21.73 -19.19 -9.62
CA ILE A 2 -20.27 -19.32 -9.61
C ILE A 2 -19.73 -18.03 -10.21
N ALA A 3 -19.13 -17.17 -9.39
CA ALA A 3 -18.42 -16.00 -9.89
C ALA A 3 -17.30 -16.48 -10.82
N PRO A 4 -17.07 -15.81 -11.98
CA PRO A 4 -15.98 -16.21 -12.87
C PRO A 4 -14.69 -16.19 -12.04
N ALA A 5 -13.86 -17.21 -12.22
CA ALA A 5 -12.55 -17.31 -11.58
C ALA A 5 -11.68 -16.12 -12.01
N SER A 6 -11.91 -14.98 -11.36
CA SER A 6 -11.00 -13.87 -11.34
C SER A 6 -9.68 -14.46 -10.87
N ARG A 7 -8.62 -14.31 -11.67
CA ARG A 7 -7.23 -14.64 -11.32
C ARG A 7 -6.72 -13.70 -10.22
N ALA A 8 -7.56 -13.44 -9.21
CA ALA A 8 -7.23 -12.65 -8.05
C ALA A 8 -6.58 -13.59 -7.05
N LEU A 9 -5.34 -13.27 -6.69
CA LEU A 9 -4.67 -13.90 -5.57
C LEU A 9 -5.52 -13.73 -4.30
N PRO A 10 -5.54 -14.73 -3.40
CA PRO A 10 -6.10 -14.57 -2.08
C PRO A 10 -5.58 -13.29 -1.39
N PRO A 11 -6.44 -12.58 -0.64
CA PRO A 11 -6.05 -11.36 0.04
C PRO A 11 -4.89 -11.59 1.03
N GLU A 12 -4.80 -12.76 1.67
CA GLU A 12 -3.72 -13.09 2.60
C GLU A 12 -2.34 -13.16 1.92
N LEU A 13 -2.30 -13.67 0.69
CA LEU A 13 -1.06 -13.72 -0.10
C LEU A 13 -0.67 -12.33 -0.61
N THR A 14 -1.67 -11.55 -1.02
CA THR A 14 -1.46 -10.15 -1.40
C THR A 14 -0.89 -9.35 -0.24
N ASP A 15 -1.44 -9.51 0.96
CA ASP A 15 -1.00 -8.80 2.17
C ASP A 15 0.45 -9.17 2.51
N LYS A 16 0.80 -10.47 2.46
CA LYS A 16 2.20 -10.91 2.60
C LYS A 16 3.15 -10.28 1.59
N ILE A 17 2.74 -10.14 0.33
CA ILE A 17 3.58 -9.49 -0.70
C ILE A 17 3.79 -8.01 -0.34
N LEU A 18 2.75 -7.32 0.10
CA LEU A 18 2.82 -5.91 0.48
C LEU A 18 3.61 -5.70 1.78
N ASP A 19 3.56 -6.64 2.71
CA ASP A 19 4.42 -6.68 3.90
C ASP A 19 5.90 -6.72 3.50
N TYR A 20 6.32 -7.54 2.53
CA TYR A 20 7.72 -7.53 2.06
C TYR A 20 8.11 -6.20 1.39
N LEU A 21 7.15 -5.45 0.86
CA LEU A 21 7.36 -4.16 0.19
C LEU A 21 7.27 -2.96 1.16
N HIS A 22 7.06 -3.17 2.46
CA HIS A 22 6.84 -2.09 3.43
C HIS A 22 7.94 -1.01 3.45
N ASP A 23 9.20 -1.38 3.23
CA ASP A 23 10.34 -0.46 3.17
C ASP A 23 10.41 0.35 1.85
N ASP A 24 9.83 -0.17 0.76
CA ASP A 24 9.87 0.45 -0.56
C ASP A 24 8.54 1.16 -0.90
N ILE A 25 8.45 2.40 -0.46
CA ILE A 25 7.30 3.29 -0.71
C ILE A 25 7.07 3.55 -2.21
N ALA A 26 8.11 3.49 -3.06
CA ALA A 26 7.96 3.69 -4.49
C ALA A 26 7.24 2.49 -5.12
N SER A 27 7.63 1.28 -4.73
CA SER A 27 6.96 0.04 -5.14
C SER A 27 5.54 -0.06 -4.59
N LEU A 28 5.29 0.30 -3.32
CA LEU A 28 3.92 0.35 -2.77
C LEU A 28 3.00 1.32 -3.53
N LYS A 29 3.53 2.46 -4.00
CA LYS A 29 2.79 3.39 -4.86
C LYS A 29 2.44 2.76 -6.21
N ALA A 30 3.38 2.10 -6.87
CA ALA A 30 3.12 1.41 -8.14
C ALA A 30 2.07 0.29 -7.96
N CYS A 31 2.19 -0.51 -6.90
CA CYS A 31 1.20 -1.53 -6.52
C CYS A 31 -0.19 -0.96 -6.27
N SER A 32 -0.29 0.23 -5.64
CA SER A 32 -1.57 0.89 -5.41
C SER A 32 -2.26 1.35 -6.69
N LEU A 33 -1.50 1.54 -7.79
CA LEU A 33 -2.03 1.89 -9.11
C LEU A 33 -2.34 0.67 -9.97
N ALA A 34 -1.74 -0.48 -9.68
CA ALA A 34 -1.91 -1.70 -10.47
C ALA A 34 -3.30 -2.31 -10.32
N CYS A 35 -3.85 -2.37 -9.10
CA CYS A 35 -5.21 -2.87 -8.90
C CYS A 35 -5.89 -2.29 -7.64
N ARG A 36 -7.23 -2.23 -7.68
CA ARG A 36 -8.04 -1.71 -6.57
C ARG A 36 -8.02 -2.60 -5.32
N VAL A 37 -7.73 -3.89 -5.49
CA VAL A 37 -7.67 -4.88 -4.39
C VAL A 37 -6.47 -4.61 -3.47
N TRP A 38 -5.38 -4.08 -4.02
CA TRP A 38 -4.16 -3.79 -3.25
C TRP A 38 -4.21 -2.42 -2.57
N LEU A 39 -5.15 -1.56 -2.97
CA LEU A 39 -5.29 -0.20 -2.45
C LEU A 39 -5.46 -0.11 -0.92
N PRO A 40 -6.28 -0.97 -0.26
CA PRO A 40 -6.45 -0.92 1.20
C PRO A 40 -5.16 -1.27 1.95
N SER A 41 -4.50 -2.37 1.59
CA SER A 41 -3.23 -2.78 2.22
C SER A 41 -2.10 -1.80 1.91
N CYS A 42 -1.95 -1.34 0.65
CA CYS A 42 -0.95 -0.30 0.32
C CYS A 42 -1.18 0.99 1.12
N ARG A 43 -2.44 1.40 1.33
CA ARG A 43 -2.77 2.56 2.17
C ARG A 43 -2.42 2.30 3.62
N TYR A 44 -2.74 1.11 4.15
CA TYR A 44 -2.38 0.75 5.50
C TYR A 44 -0.87 0.90 5.75
N HIS A 45 -0.02 0.27 4.92
CA HIS A 45 1.43 0.38 5.08
C HIS A 45 1.95 1.81 4.84
N LYS A 46 1.44 2.52 3.82
CA LYS A 46 1.87 3.88 3.48
C LYS A 46 1.46 4.93 4.52
N PHE A 47 0.33 4.75 5.20
CA PHE A 47 -0.13 5.66 6.26
C PHE A 47 0.33 5.22 7.66
N SER A 48 0.75 3.96 7.84
CA SER A 48 1.36 3.46 9.08
C SER A 48 2.71 4.13 9.35
N TYR A 49 3.45 4.49 8.30
CA TYR A 49 4.77 5.13 8.42
C TYR A 49 4.86 6.44 7.61
N ILE A 50 4.79 7.58 8.30
CA ILE A 50 5.00 8.90 7.70
C ILE A 50 6.43 9.34 7.97
N HIS A 51 7.30 9.20 6.97
CA HIS A 51 8.65 9.73 7.05
C HIS A 51 8.65 11.24 6.76
N LEU A 52 8.86 12.06 7.80
CA LEU A 52 8.99 13.51 7.69
C LEU A 52 10.43 13.90 7.32
N SER A 53 10.80 13.75 6.04
CA SER A 53 12.07 14.30 5.55
C SER A 53 11.92 15.81 5.32
N GLY A 54 12.34 16.62 6.30
CA GLY A 54 12.69 18.02 6.08
C GLY A 54 12.09 19.02 7.09
N PRO A 55 12.87 20.03 7.54
CA PRO A 55 12.41 21.03 8.50
C PRO A 55 11.28 21.93 7.98
N LYS A 56 11.10 22.02 6.65
CA LYS A 56 10.07 22.86 6.01
C LYS A 56 8.63 22.33 6.16
N LYS A 57 8.43 21.14 6.74
CA LYS A 57 7.10 20.53 6.92
C LYS A 57 6.53 20.66 8.33
N LEU A 58 7.32 21.13 9.29
CA LEU A 58 6.86 21.32 10.69
C LEU A 58 5.99 22.58 10.87
N GLU A 59 6.11 23.58 9.99
CA GLU A 59 5.35 24.84 10.12
C GLU A 59 3.86 24.72 9.82
N ARG A 60 3.39 23.57 9.32
CA ARG A 60 1.96 23.33 9.04
C ARG A 60 1.20 22.74 10.23
N PHE A 61 1.91 22.37 11.30
CA PHE A 61 1.33 21.73 12.48
C PHE A 61 1.54 22.52 13.79
N THR A 62 2.14 23.72 13.72
CA THR A 62 2.13 24.74 14.77
C THR A 62 1.15 25.82 14.37
#